data_AF-A0A6B9YU47-F1
#
_entry.id   AF-A0A6B9YU47-F1
#
_cell.length_a   1.000
_cell.length_b   1.000
_cell.length_c   1.000
_cell.angle_alpha   90.00
_cell.angle_beta   90.00
_cell.angle_gamma   90.00
#
_symmetry.space_group_name_H-M   'P 1'
#
loop_
_entity.id
_entity.type
_entity.pdbx_description
1 polymer ?
#
loop_
_entity_poly.entity_id
_entity_poly.type
_entity_poly.pdbx_seq_one_letter_code
_entity_poly.pdbx_strand_id
1 'polypeptide(L)'
;MTSQKSISAVAVAVFCAAASLWAQDANFHNAPASSAAAQNPHTTEADAQAGGAIYQQRCAACHGPTAKGAGNVPGLASGPTQSAKPGEVFWYITKGDLANGMPSWASLPEEQRWQVVSYLKYLGGPNAKMLTPTAENGAAVASTAKFNAPPPTPPFTDFRYEEPGKIRKITVADLPKPFATQSAGNQAHLVPRPDGVWPKVLPGFKVEQYAEGLNNPRMIRTAPNGDYFVAESMGGRIHVFRGITAGGKAEKESVYATGLNRPFGIAFYPEGPDPQWLYIGDTDEIVRFAYKNGDLEASGKPEHIADLPSGPRGHWTRDIRFTPNGKKMLVSVGSASNIDDPDMTPAEKNRADVLEFNPDGSGMKVYASGIRNCVGEGINPKTGELWCSVNERDALGDNLVPDYITSVKPGGFYGWPWWYMGDHQDPRHEGKHPELKDRTIVPDVLLNPHNASLGFTFYDGKQFPAEYDGDIFAAEHGSWNRSARVGYEVIRVPLHGTGHATGEYEDFMTGFVLPSGDVWGRPVAVTVATDGSLLVTDDGSNAIWRISYTGK
;
A
#
# COMPACT_ATOMS: atom_id res chain seq x y z
N MET A 1 -49.87 -61.44 66.75
CA MET A 1 -50.01 -60.53 67.90
C MET A 1 -49.33 -59.21 67.54
N THR A 2 -50.08 -58.09 67.64
CA THR A 2 -49.66 -56.68 67.99
C THR A 2 -48.27 -56.17 67.52
N SER A 3 -48.02 -54.96 67.01
CA SER A 3 -48.71 -53.65 67.03
C SER A 3 -47.85 -52.61 66.26
N GLN A 4 -48.46 -51.89 65.32
CA GLN A 4 -48.50 -50.41 65.19
C GLN A 4 -47.37 -49.46 65.68
N LYS A 5 -47.07 -48.48 64.79
CA LYS A 5 -46.75 -47.02 64.98
C LYS A 5 -45.33 -46.66 65.47
N SER A 6 -44.65 -45.58 65.09
CA SER A 6 -44.98 -44.35 64.36
C SER A 6 -43.70 -43.62 63.87
N ILE A 7 -43.92 -42.64 63.00
CA ILE A 7 -43.05 -41.70 62.25
C ILE A 7 -42.07 -40.86 63.11
N SER A 8 -40.86 -40.58 62.59
CA SER A 8 -40.30 -39.21 62.43
C SER A 8 -38.98 -39.19 61.65
N ALA A 9 -38.94 -38.35 60.62
CA ALA A 9 -37.78 -38.01 59.81
C ALA A 9 -36.83 -37.06 60.57
N VAL A 10 -35.52 -37.12 60.30
CA VAL A 10 -34.64 -35.95 60.03
C VAL A 10 -33.29 -36.45 59.46
N ALA A 11 -32.95 -35.84 58.32
CA ALA A 11 -31.69 -35.72 57.57
C ALA A 11 -30.40 -36.42 58.06
N VAL A 12 -29.83 -37.26 57.18
CA VAL A 12 -28.42 -37.67 57.21
C VAL A 12 -27.72 -37.09 55.99
N ALA A 13 -26.64 -36.36 56.25
CA ALA A 13 -25.79 -35.66 55.29
C ALA A 13 -25.08 -36.62 54.33
N VAL A 14 -25.09 -36.30 53.04
CA VAL A 14 -24.19 -36.88 52.04
C VAL A 14 -23.30 -35.78 51.50
N PHE A 15 -21.99 -35.97 51.69
CA PHE A 15 -20.90 -35.18 51.13
C PHE A 15 -20.96 -35.21 49.60
N CYS A 16 -21.25 -34.07 48.98
CA CYS A 16 -20.91 -33.78 47.59
C CYS A 16 -20.06 -32.52 47.57
N ALA A 17 -18.75 -32.69 47.55
CA ALA A 17 -17.79 -31.62 47.25
C ALA A 17 -16.95 -32.04 46.05
N ALA A 18 -17.49 -31.83 44.86
CA ALA A 18 -16.72 -31.65 43.65
C ALA A 18 -17.29 -30.39 42.98
N ALA A 19 -16.80 -29.24 43.43
CA ALA A 19 -17.08 -27.97 42.79
C ALA A 19 -16.36 -27.95 41.44
N SER A 20 -17.15 -27.96 40.37
CA SER A 20 -16.74 -27.51 39.04
C SER A 20 -16.35 -26.03 39.13
N LEU A 21 -15.07 -25.73 39.23
CA LEU A 21 -14.53 -24.37 39.11
C LEU A 21 -13.48 -24.37 38.00
N TRP A 22 -13.95 -24.19 36.78
CA TRP A 22 -13.17 -23.61 35.69
C TRP A 22 -13.93 -22.39 35.20
N ALA A 23 -13.93 -21.33 36.00
CA ALA A 23 -14.06 -19.99 35.46
C ALA A 23 -12.65 -19.58 35.00
N GLN A 24 -12.35 -19.81 33.72
CA GLN A 24 -11.27 -19.05 33.09
C GLN A 24 -11.81 -17.62 32.94
N ASP A 25 -11.33 -16.70 33.76
CA ASP A 25 -11.48 -15.27 33.46
C ASP A 25 -10.88 -15.04 32.07
N ALA A 26 -11.73 -14.78 31.08
CA ALA A 26 -11.30 -14.51 29.72
C ALA A 26 -10.59 -13.13 29.70
N ASN A 27 -9.28 -13.13 29.90
CA ASN A 27 -8.44 -11.93 29.80
C ASN A 27 -8.54 -11.36 28.37
N PHE A 28 -8.53 -10.03 28.24
CA PHE A 28 -8.60 -9.37 26.94
C PHE A 28 -7.44 -9.84 26.05
N HIS A 29 -7.76 -10.61 25.01
CA HIS A 29 -6.80 -11.26 24.10
C HIS A 29 -5.68 -12.07 24.79
N ASN A 30 -6.00 -12.73 25.92
CA ASN A 30 -5.06 -13.55 26.69
C ASN A 30 -3.82 -12.77 27.16
N ALA A 31 -3.99 -11.51 27.57
CA ALA A 31 -2.91 -10.72 28.16
C ALA A 31 -2.29 -11.43 29.40
N PRO A 32 -0.94 -11.42 29.55
CA PRO A 32 -0.27 -11.97 30.72
C PRO A 32 -0.76 -11.31 32.01
N ALA A 33 -0.79 -12.06 33.11
CA ALA A 33 -1.22 -11.54 34.41
C ALA A 33 -0.42 -10.31 34.87
N SER A 34 0.87 -10.24 34.54
CA SER A 34 1.74 -9.09 34.83
C SER A 34 1.28 -7.83 34.09
N SER A 35 0.88 -7.96 32.82
CA SER A 35 0.32 -6.86 32.03
C SER A 35 -1.07 -6.48 32.51
N ALA A 36 -1.92 -7.44 32.86
CA ALA A 36 -3.26 -7.16 33.38
C ALA A 36 -3.26 -6.40 34.71
N ALA A 37 -2.18 -6.52 35.51
CA ALA A 37 -1.99 -5.79 36.76
C ALA A 37 -1.40 -4.37 36.56
N ALA A 38 -0.89 -4.05 35.37
CA ALA A 38 -0.27 -2.75 35.11
C ALA A 38 -1.32 -1.62 35.10
N GLN A 39 -0.99 -0.54 35.81
CA GLN A 39 -1.80 0.68 35.85
C GLN A 39 -1.24 1.69 34.86
N ASN A 40 -2.14 2.50 34.27
CA ASN A 40 -1.75 3.58 33.38
C ASN A 40 -1.30 4.79 34.21
N PRO A 41 -0.03 5.25 34.11
CA PRO A 41 0.44 6.42 34.85
C PRO A 41 0.05 7.77 34.21
N HIS A 42 -0.51 7.76 32.99
CA HIS A 42 -0.79 8.95 32.17
C HIS A 42 -2.30 9.22 32.02
N THR A 43 -3.03 9.53 33.08
CA THR A 43 -4.52 9.57 33.06
C THR A 43 -5.13 10.96 32.92
N THR A 44 -4.37 11.99 32.59
CA THR A 44 -4.91 13.36 32.48
C THR A 44 -5.65 13.57 31.16
N GLU A 45 -6.46 14.64 31.07
CA GLU A 45 -7.07 15.02 29.78
C GLU A 45 -6.02 15.41 28.74
N ALA A 46 -4.90 16.02 29.17
CA ALA A 46 -3.77 16.33 28.27
C ALA A 46 -3.11 15.04 27.71
N ASP A 47 -2.97 14.01 28.54
CA ASP A 47 -2.49 12.69 28.09
C ASP A 47 -3.47 12.05 27.09
N ALA A 48 -4.78 12.18 27.33
CA ALA A 48 -5.79 11.71 26.38
C ALA A 48 -5.77 12.51 25.06
N GLN A 49 -5.47 13.81 25.09
CA GLN A 49 -5.27 14.61 23.87
C GLN A 49 -4.01 14.18 23.10
N ALA A 50 -2.89 13.99 23.79
CA ALA A 50 -1.65 13.48 23.19
C ALA A 50 -1.86 12.08 22.58
N GLY A 51 -2.54 11.20 23.31
CA GLY A 51 -2.95 9.87 22.86
C GLY A 51 -3.90 9.90 21.65
N GLY A 52 -4.79 10.89 21.60
CA GLY A 52 -5.69 11.12 20.48
C GLY A 52 -4.94 11.47 19.19
N ALA A 53 -3.92 12.32 19.28
CA ALA A 53 -3.05 12.63 18.14
C ALA A 53 -2.31 11.38 17.63
N ILE A 54 -1.73 10.59 18.53
CA ILE A 54 -1.05 9.34 18.17
C ILE A 54 -2.04 8.34 17.55
N TYR A 55 -3.25 8.21 18.12
CA TYR A 55 -4.30 7.37 17.58
C TYR A 55 -4.65 7.74 16.13
N GLN A 56 -4.79 9.03 15.82
CA GLN A 56 -5.09 9.48 14.45
C GLN A 56 -3.97 9.10 13.47
N GLN A 57 -2.72 9.20 13.89
CA GLN A 57 -1.57 8.89 13.04
C GLN A 57 -1.33 7.39 12.86
N ARG A 58 -1.65 6.58 13.87
CA ARG A 58 -1.20 5.17 13.95
C ARG A 58 -2.34 4.16 13.85
N CYS A 59 -3.50 4.46 14.43
CA CYS A 59 -4.60 3.51 14.61
C CYS A 59 -5.82 3.82 13.72
N ALA A 60 -6.07 5.09 13.41
CA ALA A 60 -7.28 5.53 12.72
C ALA A 60 -7.41 5.01 11.28
N ALA A 61 -6.29 4.73 10.60
CA ALA A 61 -6.30 4.15 9.27
C ALA A 61 -7.06 2.81 9.21
N CYS A 62 -7.02 2.04 10.31
CA CYS A 62 -7.72 0.75 10.41
C CYS A 62 -9.03 0.88 11.22
N HIS A 63 -9.00 1.55 12.37
CA HIS A 63 -10.14 1.61 13.31
C HIS A 63 -11.09 2.79 13.04
N GLY A 64 -10.83 3.56 11.99
CA GLY A 64 -11.55 4.77 11.63
C GLY A 64 -11.18 5.97 12.52
N PRO A 65 -11.40 7.21 12.02
CA PRO A 65 -11.06 8.43 12.75
C PRO A 65 -11.86 8.60 14.05
N THR A 66 -13.03 7.98 14.14
CA THR A 66 -13.91 8.00 15.33
C THR A 66 -13.72 6.79 16.25
N ALA A 67 -12.78 5.90 15.94
CA ALA A 67 -12.57 4.64 16.66
C ALA A 67 -13.80 3.73 16.74
N LYS A 68 -14.78 3.92 15.85
CA LYS A 68 -15.97 3.06 15.76
C LYS A 68 -15.72 1.76 15.01
N GLY A 69 -14.52 1.58 14.45
CA GLY A 69 -14.20 0.45 13.59
C GLY A 69 -14.82 0.61 12.20
N ALA A 70 -14.43 -0.28 11.31
CA ALA A 70 -14.98 -0.37 9.96
C ALA A 70 -14.97 -1.85 9.52
N GLY A 71 -16.11 -2.34 9.05
CA GLY A 71 -16.28 -3.75 8.70
C GLY A 71 -15.97 -4.67 9.88
N ASN A 72 -14.96 -5.52 9.72
CA ASN A 72 -14.45 -6.48 10.70
C ASN A 72 -13.24 -5.96 11.50
N VAL A 73 -12.86 -4.68 11.37
CA VAL A 73 -11.94 -4.03 12.31
C VAL A 73 -12.75 -3.58 13.53
N PRO A 74 -12.41 -4.03 14.75
CA PRO A 74 -13.25 -3.77 15.91
C PRO A 74 -13.30 -2.27 16.24
N GLY A 75 -14.49 -1.82 16.65
CA GLY A 75 -14.64 -0.53 17.30
C GLY A 75 -13.87 -0.51 18.61
N LEU A 76 -13.06 0.52 18.80
CA LEU A 76 -12.28 0.74 20.02
C LEU A 76 -12.96 1.72 20.97
N ALA A 77 -13.86 2.59 20.47
CA ALA A 77 -14.66 3.50 21.28
C ALA A 77 -15.76 2.80 22.10
N SER A 78 -16.02 1.52 21.85
CA SER A 78 -17.03 0.71 22.52
C SER A 78 -16.58 -0.75 22.67
N GLY A 79 -17.36 -1.56 23.37
CA GLY A 79 -17.13 -3.01 23.43
C GLY A 79 -15.91 -3.42 24.28
N PRO A 80 -15.25 -4.56 23.95
CA PRO A 80 -14.25 -5.20 24.79
C PRO A 80 -13.07 -4.29 25.21
N THR A 81 -12.65 -3.39 24.32
CA THR A 81 -11.57 -2.41 24.59
C THR A 81 -11.91 -1.49 25.76
N GLN A 82 -13.20 -1.13 25.93
CA GLN A 82 -13.64 -0.27 27.02
C GLN A 82 -13.70 -1.01 28.35
N SER A 83 -14.13 -2.27 28.34
CA SER A 83 -14.18 -3.13 29.53
C SER A 83 -12.82 -3.70 29.97
N ALA A 84 -11.85 -3.80 29.07
CA ALA A 84 -10.52 -4.35 29.36
C ALA A 84 -9.73 -3.49 30.37
N LYS A 85 -8.85 -4.08 31.17
CA LYS A 85 -7.98 -3.31 32.06
C LYS A 85 -6.97 -2.50 31.22
N PRO A 86 -6.55 -1.29 31.66
CA PRO A 86 -5.61 -0.46 30.89
C PRO A 86 -4.32 -1.20 30.50
N GLY A 87 -3.75 -2.01 31.40
CA GLY A 87 -2.55 -2.79 31.11
C GLY A 87 -2.74 -3.92 30.10
N GLU A 88 -3.95 -4.48 29.97
CA GLU A 88 -4.25 -5.45 28.91
C GLU A 88 -4.33 -4.77 27.53
N VAL A 89 -4.95 -3.58 27.47
CA VAL A 89 -5.01 -2.77 26.25
C VAL A 89 -3.60 -2.30 25.86
N PHE A 90 -2.80 -1.83 26.82
CA PHE A 90 -1.41 -1.46 26.61
C PHE A 90 -0.59 -2.61 26.02
N TRP A 91 -0.70 -3.82 26.59
CA TRP A 91 0.00 -4.99 26.09
C TRP A 91 -0.45 -5.38 24.69
N TYR A 92 -1.75 -5.33 24.41
CA TYR A 92 -2.28 -5.67 23.09
C TYR A 92 -1.83 -4.69 22.02
N ILE A 93 -1.86 -3.38 22.29
CA ILE A 93 -1.30 -2.33 21.42
C ILE A 93 0.20 -2.56 21.22
N THR A 94 0.93 -2.85 22.29
CA THR A 94 2.38 -3.07 22.25
C THR A 94 2.76 -4.21 21.32
N LYS A 95 2.07 -5.35 21.43
CA LYS A 95 2.44 -6.55 20.68
C LYS A 95 1.83 -6.58 19.27
N GLY A 96 0.69 -5.91 19.07
CA GLY A 96 -0.15 -6.02 17.87
C GLY A 96 -0.90 -7.35 17.76
N ASP A 97 -1.48 -7.58 16.59
CA ASP A 97 -2.04 -8.85 16.15
C ASP A 97 -1.64 -9.07 14.69
N LEU A 98 -0.37 -9.43 14.52
CA LEU A 98 0.31 -9.50 13.21
C LEU A 98 -0.34 -10.54 12.29
N ALA A 99 -0.93 -11.60 12.86
CA ALA A 99 -1.65 -12.62 12.09
C ALA A 99 -2.93 -12.06 11.45
N ASN A 100 -3.57 -11.08 12.08
CA ASN A 100 -4.80 -10.46 11.61
C ASN A 100 -4.62 -9.01 11.10
N GLY A 101 -3.37 -8.61 10.86
CA GLY A 101 -3.02 -7.33 10.25
C GLY A 101 -2.99 -6.13 11.20
N MET A 102 -3.08 -6.32 12.53
CA MET A 102 -2.84 -5.22 13.48
C MET A 102 -1.33 -5.09 13.75
N PRO A 103 -0.71 -3.94 13.44
CA PRO A 103 0.71 -3.75 13.67
C PRO A 103 1.08 -3.79 15.15
N SER A 104 2.33 -4.18 15.43
CA SER A 104 2.95 -3.97 16.73
C SER A 104 3.35 -2.51 16.90
N TRP A 105 3.05 -1.93 18.07
CA TRP A 105 3.44 -0.55 18.42
C TRP A 105 4.56 -0.50 19.46
N ALA A 106 5.30 -1.60 19.65
CA ALA A 106 6.44 -1.65 20.57
C ALA A 106 7.53 -0.59 20.28
N SER A 107 7.60 -0.09 19.04
CA SER A 107 8.50 0.99 18.61
C SER A 107 8.12 2.36 19.19
N LEU A 108 6.87 2.56 19.63
CA LEU A 108 6.48 3.79 20.31
C LEU A 108 7.05 3.79 21.74
N PRO A 109 7.54 4.95 22.22
CA PRO A 109 7.87 5.14 23.63
C PRO A 109 6.74 4.66 24.54
N GLU A 110 7.08 4.06 25.67
CA GLU A 110 6.10 3.51 26.61
C GLU A 110 5.06 4.55 27.05
N GLU A 111 5.51 5.78 27.34
CA GLU A 111 4.65 6.93 27.62
C GLU A 111 3.58 7.14 26.53
N GLN A 112 3.99 7.16 25.26
CA GLN A 112 3.07 7.39 24.13
C GLN A 112 2.04 6.26 24.00
N ARG A 113 2.44 5.01 24.24
CA ARG A 113 1.50 3.88 24.26
C ARG A 113 0.49 4.00 25.39
N TRP A 114 0.93 4.42 26.58
CA TRP A 114 0.03 4.70 27.70
C TRP A 114 -0.93 5.86 27.43
N GLN A 115 -0.47 6.92 26.78
CA GLN A 115 -1.30 8.03 26.34
C GLN A 115 -2.38 7.57 25.35
N VAL A 116 -2.06 6.67 24.40
CA VAL A 116 -3.07 6.06 23.51
C VAL A 116 -4.11 5.29 24.32
N VAL A 117 -3.71 4.52 25.34
CA VAL A 117 -4.66 3.84 26.24
C VAL A 117 -5.57 4.87 26.94
N SER A 118 -5.02 6.00 27.39
CA SER A 118 -5.79 7.09 28.00
C SER A 118 -6.82 7.67 27.07
N TYR A 119 -6.45 7.91 25.80
CA TYR A 119 -7.39 8.35 24.78
C TYR A 119 -8.50 7.32 24.53
N LEU A 120 -8.15 6.03 24.38
CA LEU A 120 -9.15 4.99 24.18
C LEU A 120 -10.13 4.93 25.36
N LYS A 121 -9.66 5.06 26.60
CA LYS A 121 -10.55 5.11 27.78
C LYS A 121 -11.37 6.39 27.84
N TYR A 122 -10.83 7.53 27.41
CA TYR A 122 -11.58 8.78 27.30
C TYR A 122 -12.79 8.64 26.35
N LEU A 123 -12.63 7.94 25.23
CA LEU A 123 -13.70 7.72 24.25
C LEU A 123 -14.89 6.92 24.78
N GLY A 124 -14.70 6.10 25.83
CA GLY A 124 -15.79 5.38 26.50
C GLY A 124 -16.44 6.13 27.67
N GLY A 125 -15.93 7.32 28.02
CA GLY A 125 -16.39 8.09 29.18
C GLY A 125 -17.63 8.96 28.91
N PRO A 126 -18.28 9.50 29.97
CA PRO A 126 -19.48 10.34 29.84
C PRO A 126 -19.24 11.66 29.11
N ASN A 127 -17.98 12.10 28.99
CA ASN A 127 -17.56 13.30 28.27
C ASN A 127 -17.00 12.98 26.86
N ALA A 128 -17.28 11.78 26.33
CA ALA A 128 -16.72 11.31 25.06
C ALA A 128 -17.07 12.24 23.89
N LYS A 129 -16.06 12.96 23.43
CA LYS A 129 -16.01 13.63 22.14
C LYS A 129 -14.71 13.24 21.46
N MET A 130 -14.60 13.45 20.15
CA MET A 130 -13.28 13.35 19.54
C MET A 130 -12.40 14.44 20.14
N LEU A 131 -11.33 14.04 20.83
CA LEU A 131 -10.21 14.92 21.12
C LEU A 131 -9.37 14.99 19.87
N THR A 132 -9.78 15.86 18.94
CA THR A 132 -8.86 16.34 17.92
C THR A 132 -7.85 17.26 18.61
N PRO A 133 -6.62 17.40 18.06
CA PRO A 133 -5.82 18.56 18.39
C PRO A 133 -6.69 19.81 18.30
N THR A 134 -6.62 20.69 19.30
CA THR A 134 -7.18 22.03 19.16
C THR A 134 -6.59 22.65 17.89
N ALA A 135 -7.43 23.27 17.06
CA ALA A 135 -7.03 23.89 15.79
C ALA A 135 -5.98 25.03 15.94
N GLU A 136 -5.59 25.34 17.18
CA GLU A 136 -4.47 26.24 17.50
C GLU A 136 -3.09 25.55 17.41
N ASN A 137 -3.02 24.22 17.35
CA ASN A 137 -1.81 23.48 17.00
C ASN A 137 -1.93 23.02 15.55
N GLY A 138 -1.32 23.80 14.66
CA GLY A 138 -1.43 23.71 13.19
C GLY A 138 -1.08 22.36 12.58
N ALA A 139 -1.13 22.32 11.25
CA ALA A 139 -0.75 21.20 10.40
C ALA A 139 0.39 20.37 11.00
N ALA A 140 0.28 19.03 10.98
CA ALA A 140 1.26 18.10 11.56
C ALA A 140 2.69 18.63 11.36
N VAL A 141 3.27 19.17 12.42
CA VAL A 141 4.56 19.86 12.33
C VAL A 141 5.63 18.79 12.24
N ALA A 142 6.54 18.94 11.28
CA ALA A 142 7.70 18.07 11.18
C ALA A 142 8.49 18.06 12.50
N SER A 143 8.80 16.87 12.97
CA SER A 143 9.74 16.67 14.06
C SER A 143 11.12 17.19 13.64
N THR A 144 11.80 17.86 14.56
CA THR A 144 13.17 18.32 14.38
C THR A 144 14.20 17.28 14.86
N ALA A 145 13.75 16.25 15.58
CA ALA A 145 14.62 15.17 16.07
C ALA A 145 15.00 14.25 14.91
N LYS A 146 16.30 14.04 14.70
CA LYS A 146 16.78 13.13 13.65
C LYS A 146 16.43 11.68 13.98
N PHE A 147 15.99 10.93 12.98
CA PHE A 147 15.82 9.49 13.07
C PHE A 147 17.17 8.84 13.34
N ASN A 148 17.25 8.08 14.42
CA ASN A 148 18.48 7.43 14.86
C ASN A 148 18.31 5.91 14.82
N ALA A 149 19.00 5.27 13.89
CA ALA A 149 19.09 3.82 13.75
C ALA A 149 20.50 3.45 13.26
N PRO A 150 20.98 2.20 13.45
CA PRO A 150 22.19 1.74 12.81
C PRO A 150 22.12 1.89 11.28
N PRO A 151 23.25 2.10 10.57
CA PRO A 151 23.28 2.02 9.11
C PRO A 151 22.73 0.68 8.61
N PRO A 152 22.02 0.66 7.46
CA PRO A 152 21.52 -0.57 6.89
C PRO A 152 22.67 -1.43 6.36
N THR A 153 22.50 -2.75 6.40
CA THR A 153 23.47 -3.70 5.85
C THR A 153 23.25 -3.85 4.35
N PRO A 154 24.27 -3.63 3.49
CA PRO A 154 24.17 -3.87 2.06
C PRO A 154 23.75 -5.33 1.73
N PRO A 155 23.01 -5.57 0.62
CA PRO A 155 22.61 -4.58 -0.39
C PRO A 155 21.37 -3.75 -0.01
N PHE A 156 20.79 -3.98 1.17
CA PHE A 156 19.60 -3.26 1.64
C PHE A 156 19.92 -1.82 2.05
N THR A 157 18.92 -0.95 1.97
CA THR A 157 19.06 0.48 2.26
C THR A 157 17.93 1.01 3.16
N ASP A 158 17.94 2.30 3.43
CA ASP A 158 16.80 3.05 3.96
C ASP A 158 16.87 4.50 3.46
N PHE A 159 15.84 5.27 3.75
CA PHE A 159 15.63 6.64 3.29
C PHE A 159 16.80 7.60 3.57
N ARG A 160 17.67 7.29 4.55
CA ARG A 160 18.83 8.13 4.90
C ARG A 160 19.97 7.98 3.90
N TYR A 161 19.98 6.89 3.14
CA TYR A 161 21.04 6.54 2.20
C TYR A 161 20.56 6.55 0.74
N GLU A 162 19.29 6.83 0.49
CA GLU A 162 18.73 7.09 -0.85
C GLU A 162 19.23 8.41 -1.42
N GLU A 163 19.82 8.36 -2.60
CA GLU A 163 20.47 9.51 -3.23
C GLU A 163 20.52 9.33 -4.75
N PRO A 164 20.14 10.35 -5.53
CA PRO A 164 20.13 10.23 -6.99
C PRO A 164 21.46 9.74 -7.54
N GLY A 165 21.43 8.73 -8.41
CA GLY A 165 22.63 8.12 -9.00
C GLY A 165 23.13 6.85 -8.30
N LYS A 166 22.58 6.49 -7.14
CA LYS A 166 22.96 5.23 -6.48
C LYS A 166 22.34 4.05 -7.19
N ILE A 167 23.22 3.22 -7.77
CA ILE A 167 22.85 1.93 -8.36
C ILE A 167 22.74 0.89 -7.25
N ARG A 168 21.69 0.09 -7.32
CA ARG A 168 21.36 -0.99 -6.39
C ARG A 168 21.09 -2.26 -7.15
N LYS A 169 21.46 -3.39 -6.55
CA LYS A 169 21.18 -4.72 -7.07
C LYS A 169 20.99 -5.67 -5.90
N ILE A 170 19.79 -6.24 -5.82
CA ILE A 170 19.44 -7.27 -4.84
C ILE A 170 19.24 -8.57 -5.63
N THR A 171 19.81 -9.65 -5.13
CA THR A 171 19.68 -10.98 -5.71
C THR A 171 19.07 -11.93 -4.69
N VAL A 172 18.63 -13.09 -5.17
CA VAL A 172 18.11 -14.16 -4.32
C VAL A 172 19.15 -14.60 -3.26
N ALA A 173 20.44 -14.53 -3.58
CA ALA A 173 21.52 -14.89 -2.65
C ALA A 173 21.67 -13.91 -1.47
N ASP A 174 21.13 -12.69 -1.59
CA ASP A 174 21.21 -11.65 -0.56
C ASP A 174 20.08 -11.76 0.46
N LEU A 175 19.06 -12.59 0.18
CA LEU A 175 17.84 -12.63 0.99
C LEU A 175 18.11 -13.27 2.36
N PRO A 176 17.76 -12.58 3.46
CA PRO A 176 17.87 -13.17 4.77
C PRO A 176 16.82 -14.27 4.95
N LYS A 177 17.03 -15.13 5.96
CA LYS A 177 16.00 -16.08 6.37
C LYS A 177 14.75 -15.33 6.87
N PRO A 178 13.54 -15.88 6.69
CA PRO A 178 12.34 -15.35 7.32
C PRO A 178 12.54 -15.08 8.81
N PHE A 179 12.04 -13.94 9.27
CA PHE A 179 12.11 -13.48 10.66
C PHE A 179 13.53 -13.23 11.18
N ALA A 180 14.52 -13.01 10.29
CA ALA A 180 15.86 -12.56 10.68
C ALA A 180 15.82 -11.25 11.50
N THR A 181 14.81 -10.39 11.26
CA THR A 181 14.40 -9.33 12.18
C THR A 181 12.90 -9.45 12.46
N GLN A 182 12.44 -8.79 13.53
CA GLN A 182 11.01 -8.63 13.77
C GLN A 182 10.40 -7.71 12.71
N SER A 183 9.15 -7.98 12.32
CA SER A 183 8.39 -7.03 11.51
C SER A 183 8.03 -5.79 12.34
N ALA A 184 7.99 -4.63 11.70
CA ALA A 184 7.71 -3.38 12.38
C ALA A 184 6.58 -2.60 11.71
N GLY A 185 5.57 -2.22 12.50
CA GLY A 185 4.56 -1.24 12.08
C GLY A 185 5.13 0.17 12.14
N ASN A 186 5.27 0.81 10.99
CA ASN A 186 5.85 2.13 10.84
C ASN A 186 5.09 2.94 9.77
N GLN A 187 3.80 3.20 10.00
CA GLN A 187 2.99 4.00 9.07
C GLN A 187 3.58 5.39 8.80
N ALA A 188 3.51 5.90 7.57
CA ALA A 188 4.03 7.23 7.23
C ALA A 188 3.34 8.30 8.08
N HIS A 189 4.13 9.11 8.79
CA HIS A 189 3.62 10.34 9.39
C HIS A 189 3.75 11.45 8.35
N LEU A 190 2.63 11.77 7.70
CA LEU A 190 2.59 12.81 6.68
C LEU A 190 2.61 14.19 7.31
N VAL A 191 3.51 15.04 6.82
CA VAL A 191 3.64 16.45 7.20
C VAL A 191 3.58 17.33 5.95
N PRO A 192 3.17 18.59 6.04
CA PRO A 192 3.30 19.51 4.92
C PRO A 192 4.75 19.60 4.44
N ARG A 193 4.95 19.78 3.14
CA ARG A 193 6.27 20.05 2.57
C ARG A 193 6.87 21.29 3.24
N PRO A 194 8.06 21.19 3.88
CA PRO A 194 8.69 22.36 4.46
C PRO A 194 9.14 23.36 3.39
N ASP A 195 9.17 24.64 3.75
CA ASP A 195 9.61 25.71 2.85
C ASP A 195 11.04 25.44 2.34
N GLY A 196 11.23 25.63 1.03
CA GLY A 196 12.52 25.43 0.38
C GLY A 196 12.95 23.97 0.20
N VAL A 197 12.17 22.99 0.70
CA VAL A 197 12.44 21.56 0.49
C VAL A 197 11.80 21.11 -0.83
N TRP A 198 12.59 20.42 -1.64
CA TRP A 198 12.21 19.88 -2.94
C TRP A 198 12.73 18.46 -3.09
N PRO A 199 12.13 17.62 -3.97
CA PRO A 199 12.74 16.37 -4.36
C PRO A 199 14.11 16.64 -4.99
N LYS A 200 15.04 15.71 -4.78
CA LYS A 200 16.40 15.77 -5.31
C LYS A 200 16.50 14.88 -6.53
N VAL A 201 17.18 15.34 -7.57
CA VAL A 201 17.49 14.59 -8.79
C VAL A 201 18.97 14.75 -9.13
N LEU A 202 19.44 13.98 -10.11
CA LEU A 202 20.80 14.08 -10.64
C LEU A 202 21.10 15.47 -11.23
N PRO A 203 22.37 15.90 -11.23
CA PRO A 203 22.82 17.03 -12.07
C PRO A 203 22.36 16.87 -13.52
N GLY A 204 22.06 17.97 -14.20
CA GLY A 204 21.42 17.95 -15.52
C GLY A 204 19.89 17.93 -15.45
N PHE A 205 19.28 17.40 -14.38
CA PHE A 205 17.83 17.35 -14.21
C PHE A 205 17.29 18.47 -13.31
N LYS A 206 16.04 18.85 -13.54
CA LYS A 206 15.31 19.84 -12.77
C LYS A 206 13.94 19.29 -12.38
N VAL A 207 13.59 19.40 -11.10
CA VAL A 207 12.24 19.12 -10.60
C VAL A 207 11.46 20.43 -10.44
N GLU A 208 10.23 20.42 -10.91
CA GLU A 208 9.26 21.51 -10.76
C GLU A 208 7.93 20.93 -10.30
N GLN A 209 7.08 21.74 -9.68
CA GLN A 209 5.73 21.33 -9.31
C GLN A 209 4.80 21.67 -10.48
N TYR A 210 4.24 20.68 -11.16
CA TYR A 210 3.35 20.86 -12.31
C TYR A 210 1.94 21.30 -11.90
N ALA A 211 1.37 20.60 -10.91
CA ALA A 211 0.04 20.86 -10.35
C ALA A 211 0.01 20.52 -8.84
N GLU A 212 -0.95 21.07 -8.11
CA GLU A 212 -1.21 20.81 -6.68
C GLU A 212 -2.70 20.92 -6.35
N GLY A 213 -3.09 20.56 -5.13
CA GLY A 213 -4.49 20.63 -4.71
C GLY A 213 -5.35 19.47 -5.23
N LEU A 214 -4.70 18.38 -5.63
CA LEU A 214 -5.37 17.15 -6.01
C LEU A 214 -5.88 16.42 -4.74
N ASN A 215 -6.74 15.44 -4.92
CA ASN A 215 -7.30 14.58 -3.89
C ASN A 215 -6.86 13.14 -4.14
N ASN A 216 -5.77 12.73 -3.48
CA ASN A 216 -5.17 11.42 -3.65
C ASN A 216 -4.91 11.08 -5.13
N PRO A 217 -4.06 11.85 -5.84
CA PRO A 217 -3.69 11.54 -7.21
C PRO A 217 -2.89 10.24 -7.27
N ARG A 218 -3.39 9.26 -8.03
CA ARG A 218 -2.81 7.93 -8.15
C ARG A 218 -2.23 7.73 -9.55
N MET A 219 -2.87 6.94 -10.40
CA MET A 219 -2.35 6.64 -11.72
C MET A 219 -2.39 7.87 -12.63
N ILE A 220 -1.35 8.05 -13.44
CA ILE A 220 -1.30 9.06 -14.51
C ILE A 220 -0.98 8.41 -15.85
N ARG A 221 -1.63 8.89 -16.92
CA ARG A 221 -1.38 8.49 -18.30
C ARG A 221 -1.38 9.69 -19.23
N THR A 222 -0.39 9.75 -20.10
CA THR A 222 -0.42 10.63 -21.27
C THR A 222 -1.31 10.02 -22.35
N ALA A 223 -2.33 10.77 -22.75
CA ALA A 223 -3.20 10.45 -23.87
C ALA A 223 -2.46 10.68 -25.21
N PRO A 224 -2.89 10.06 -26.32
CA PRO A 224 -2.23 10.22 -27.62
C PRO A 224 -2.16 11.67 -28.13
N ASN A 225 -3.10 12.52 -27.74
CA ASN A 225 -3.09 13.95 -28.05
C ASN A 225 -2.20 14.79 -27.12
N GLY A 226 -1.61 14.19 -26.09
CA GLY A 226 -0.71 14.85 -25.15
C GLY A 226 -1.33 15.37 -23.86
N ASP A 227 -2.62 15.14 -23.63
CA ASP A 227 -3.26 15.45 -22.34
C ASP A 227 -2.87 14.43 -21.27
N TYR A 228 -2.85 14.84 -20.02
CA TYR A 228 -2.47 13.99 -18.89
C TYR A 228 -3.69 13.65 -18.03
N PHE A 229 -4.10 12.39 -18.05
CA PHE A 229 -5.23 11.88 -17.29
C PHE A 229 -4.75 11.30 -15.98
N VAL A 230 -5.33 11.76 -14.87
CA VAL A 230 -4.97 11.38 -13.50
C VAL A 230 -6.18 10.80 -12.80
N ALA A 231 -6.03 9.62 -12.22
CA ALA A 231 -7.03 9.03 -11.35
C ALA A 231 -6.87 9.60 -9.93
N GLU A 232 -7.87 10.32 -9.44
CA GLU A 232 -7.97 10.78 -8.06
C GLU A 232 -8.84 9.80 -7.29
N SER A 233 -8.24 8.69 -6.83
CA SER A 233 -8.98 7.53 -6.34
C SER A 233 -9.91 7.86 -5.17
N MET A 234 -9.43 8.59 -4.15
CA MET A 234 -10.30 8.98 -3.03
C MET A 234 -11.31 10.06 -3.40
N GLY A 235 -11.06 10.82 -4.47
CA GLY A 235 -12.01 11.75 -5.05
C GLY A 235 -13.08 11.09 -5.93
N GLY A 236 -12.92 9.80 -6.27
CA GLY A 236 -13.85 9.07 -7.15
C GLY A 236 -13.96 9.71 -8.54
N ARG A 237 -12.85 10.24 -9.08
CA ARG A 237 -12.85 11.03 -10.33
C ARG A 237 -11.59 10.86 -11.17
N ILE A 238 -11.71 11.18 -12.45
CA ILE A 238 -10.58 11.34 -13.38
C ILE A 238 -10.41 12.83 -13.68
N HIS A 239 -9.19 13.33 -13.52
CA HIS A 239 -8.79 14.71 -13.80
C HIS A 239 -7.93 14.75 -15.06
N VAL A 240 -8.15 15.72 -15.94
CA VAL A 240 -7.32 15.95 -17.14
C VAL A 240 -6.56 17.25 -17.00
N PHE A 241 -5.26 17.20 -17.32
CA PHE A 241 -4.41 18.37 -17.47
C PHE A 241 -3.95 18.50 -18.91
N ARG A 242 -3.99 19.70 -19.47
CA ARG A 242 -3.54 20.00 -20.83
C ARG A 242 -2.37 20.97 -20.80
N GLY A 243 -1.37 20.65 -21.61
CA GLY A 243 -0.24 21.53 -21.91
C GLY A 243 0.71 21.73 -20.73
N ILE A 244 1.84 22.37 -21.04
CA ILE A 244 2.86 22.77 -20.07
C ILE A 244 3.28 24.19 -20.42
N THR A 245 2.94 25.14 -19.55
CA THR A 245 3.37 26.54 -19.69
C THR A 245 4.89 26.65 -19.63
N ALA A 246 5.44 27.79 -20.07
CA ALA A 246 6.88 28.09 -19.92
C ALA A 246 7.39 28.02 -18.46
N GLY A 247 6.50 28.18 -17.48
CA GLY A 247 6.79 28.03 -16.05
C GLY A 247 6.65 26.59 -15.51
N GLY A 248 6.46 25.60 -16.40
CA GLY A 248 6.34 24.19 -16.02
C GLY A 248 5.01 23.83 -15.35
N LYS A 249 3.97 24.65 -15.50
CA LYS A 249 2.61 24.44 -14.92
C LYS A 249 1.60 23.97 -15.98
N ALA A 250 0.51 23.34 -15.55
CA ALA A 250 -0.62 23.03 -16.43
C ALA A 250 -1.19 24.31 -17.09
N GLU A 251 -1.52 24.23 -18.39
CA GLU A 251 -2.16 25.36 -19.09
C GLU A 251 -3.67 25.37 -18.85
N LYS A 252 -4.26 24.18 -18.76
CA LYS A 252 -5.67 23.97 -18.47
C LYS A 252 -5.88 22.69 -17.68
N GLU A 253 -6.87 22.69 -16.81
CA GLU A 253 -7.31 21.50 -16.07
C GLU A 253 -8.84 21.36 -16.16
N SER A 254 -9.33 20.14 -16.02
CA SER A 254 -10.77 19.80 -16.06
C SER A 254 -11.03 18.47 -15.38
N VAL A 255 -12.21 18.29 -14.79
CA VAL A 255 -12.65 16.98 -14.29
C VAL A 255 -13.31 16.23 -15.45
N TYR A 256 -12.71 15.13 -15.90
CA TYR A 256 -13.24 14.31 -16.99
C TYR A 256 -14.53 13.60 -16.61
N ALA A 257 -14.49 12.89 -15.47
CA ALA A 257 -15.58 12.06 -14.97
C ALA A 257 -15.53 11.97 -13.45
N THR A 258 -16.70 11.78 -12.82
CA THR A 258 -16.88 11.66 -11.36
C THR A 258 -17.82 10.52 -11.01
N GLY A 259 -17.87 10.15 -9.73
CA GLY A 259 -18.78 9.10 -9.24
C GLY A 259 -18.25 7.69 -9.49
N LEU A 260 -16.94 7.57 -9.71
CA LEU A 260 -16.22 6.32 -9.92
C LEU A 260 -15.82 5.70 -8.58
N ASN A 261 -15.74 4.38 -8.52
CA ASN A 261 -15.41 3.65 -7.30
C ASN A 261 -13.90 3.45 -7.15
N ARG A 262 -13.24 4.44 -6.53
CA ARG A 262 -11.79 4.43 -6.29
C ARG A 262 -11.01 4.11 -7.58
N PRO A 263 -11.20 4.91 -8.65
CA PRO A 263 -10.61 4.64 -9.95
C PRO A 263 -9.08 4.57 -9.84
N PHE A 264 -8.46 3.68 -10.60
CA PHE A 264 -7.00 3.59 -10.66
C PHE A 264 -6.51 3.42 -12.10
N GLY A 265 -6.79 2.31 -12.77
CA GLY A 265 -6.31 2.06 -14.12
C GLY A 265 -6.90 3.03 -15.13
N ILE A 266 -6.09 3.41 -16.12
CA ILE A 266 -6.48 4.28 -17.23
C ILE A 266 -5.86 3.70 -18.50
N ALA A 267 -6.69 3.41 -19.52
CA ALA A 267 -6.23 2.94 -20.82
C ALA A 267 -7.06 3.53 -21.96
N PHE A 268 -6.38 3.92 -23.05
CA PHE A 268 -7.01 4.41 -24.27
C PHE A 268 -7.15 3.27 -25.28
N TYR A 269 -8.30 3.16 -25.94
CA TYR A 269 -8.58 2.05 -26.85
C TYR A 269 -9.36 2.48 -28.12
N PRO A 270 -9.04 1.95 -29.31
CA PRO A 270 -7.82 1.20 -29.61
C PRO A 270 -6.57 2.04 -29.33
N GLU A 271 -5.49 1.39 -28.93
CA GLU A 271 -4.20 2.08 -28.77
C GLU A 271 -3.74 2.63 -30.11
N GLY A 272 -3.13 3.82 -30.10
CA GLY A 272 -2.71 4.51 -31.30
C GLY A 272 -3.08 5.99 -31.25
N PRO A 273 -2.98 6.69 -32.39
CA PRO A 273 -3.17 8.13 -32.43
C PRO A 273 -4.62 8.54 -32.16
N ASP A 274 -5.62 7.73 -32.50
CA ASP A 274 -7.04 8.10 -32.47
C ASP A 274 -7.90 7.08 -31.68
N PRO A 275 -7.75 7.02 -30.35
CA PRO A 275 -8.58 6.15 -29.51
C PRO A 275 -10.04 6.60 -29.54
N GLN A 276 -10.94 5.63 -29.38
CA GLN A 276 -12.39 5.82 -29.35
C GLN A 276 -12.98 5.70 -27.95
N TRP A 277 -12.20 5.14 -27.02
CA TRP A 277 -12.63 4.77 -25.68
C TRP A 277 -11.55 5.10 -24.66
N LEU A 278 -12.00 5.54 -23.49
CA LEU A 278 -11.19 5.61 -22.27
C LEU A 278 -11.72 4.57 -21.28
N TYR A 279 -10.93 3.53 -21.03
CA TYR A 279 -11.20 2.48 -20.04
C TYR A 279 -10.66 2.91 -18.68
N ILE A 280 -11.47 2.71 -17.65
CA ILE A 280 -11.13 2.97 -16.25
C ILE A 280 -11.29 1.69 -15.45
N GLY A 281 -10.26 1.35 -14.69
CA GLY A 281 -10.28 0.28 -13.70
C GLY A 281 -10.72 0.81 -12.35
N ASP A 282 -12.00 0.62 -12.02
CA ASP A 282 -12.55 0.83 -10.69
C ASP A 282 -12.27 -0.38 -9.80
N THR A 283 -12.41 -0.25 -8.49
CA THR A 283 -12.04 -1.33 -7.55
C THR A 283 -12.78 -2.65 -7.82
N ASP A 284 -14.03 -2.57 -8.24
CA ASP A 284 -14.97 -3.67 -8.42
C ASP A 284 -15.43 -3.91 -9.86
N GLU A 285 -15.06 -3.04 -10.80
CA GLU A 285 -15.47 -3.16 -12.19
C GLU A 285 -14.51 -2.47 -13.15
N ILE A 286 -14.68 -2.79 -14.42
CA ILE A 286 -14.11 -2.04 -15.53
C ILE A 286 -15.26 -1.29 -16.19
N VAL A 287 -15.08 0.01 -16.36
CA VAL A 287 -15.98 0.84 -17.16
C VAL A 287 -15.22 1.47 -18.31
N ARG A 288 -15.95 1.94 -19.32
CA ARG A 288 -15.39 2.80 -20.36
C ARG A 288 -16.27 3.99 -20.67
N PHE A 289 -15.64 5.04 -21.18
CA PHE A 289 -16.30 6.20 -21.74
C PHE A 289 -15.99 6.28 -23.23
N ALA A 290 -16.97 6.70 -24.05
CA ALA A 290 -16.66 7.20 -25.37
C ALA A 290 -15.65 8.35 -25.23
N TYR A 291 -14.62 8.35 -26.07
CA TYR A 291 -13.52 9.30 -26.01
C TYR A 291 -13.10 9.70 -27.42
N LYS A 292 -12.78 10.98 -27.57
CA LYS A 292 -12.03 11.49 -28.71
C LYS A 292 -10.89 12.35 -28.20
N ASN A 293 -9.80 12.37 -28.97
CA ASN A 293 -8.68 13.26 -28.69
C ASN A 293 -9.15 14.69 -28.44
N GLY A 294 -8.72 15.24 -27.30
CA GLY A 294 -9.04 16.60 -26.90
C GLY A 294 -10.26 16.72 -26.00
N ASP A 295 -11.02 15.65 -25.75
CA ASP A 295 -12.11 15.66 -24.78
C ASP A 295 -11.56 15.90 -23.36
N LEU A 296 -12.07 16.93 -22.70
CA LEU A 296 -11.72 17.31 -21.33
C LEU A 296 -12.81 16.95 -20.30
N GLU A 297 -13.96 16.52 -20.80
CA GLU A 297 -15.14 16.08 -20.05
C GLU A 297 -15.74 14.89 -20.79
N ALA A 298 -16.20 13.88 -20.06
CA ALA A 298 -16.87 12.74 -20.64
C ALA A 298 -18.17 13.17 -21.34
N SER A 299 -18.37 12.73 -22.59
CA SER A 299 -19.58 13.08 -23.36
C SER A 299 -20.86 12.38 -22.87
N GLY A 300 -20.75 11.45 -21.93
CA GLY A 300 -21.86 10.63 -21.44
C GLY A 300 -21.51 9.80 -20.22
N LYS A 301 -22.46 8.97 -19.79
CA LYS A 301 -22.28 8.01 -18.68
C LYS A 301 -21.30 6.89 -19.06
N PRO A 302 -20.60 6.28 -18.08
CA PRO A 302 -19.78 5.11 -18.35
C PRO A 302 -20.63 3.92 -18.82
N GLU A 303 -20.03 3.10 -19.68
CA GLU A 303 -20.49 1.76 -20.02
C GLU A 303 -19.78 0.75 -19.12
N HIS A 304 -20.53 -0.14 -18.47
CA HIS A 304 -19.97 -1.30 -17.76
C HIS A 304 -19.38 -2.29 -18.77
N ILE A 305 -18.21 -2.85 -18.43
CA ILE A 305 -17.47 -3.81 -19.27
C ILE A 305 -17.35 -5.16 -18.58
N ALA A 306 -16.90 -5.19 -17.33
CA ALA A 306 -16.72 -6.43 -16.59
C ALA A 306 -16.70 -6.18 -15.08
N ASP A 307 -17.23 -7.13 -14.31
CA ASP A 307 -17.05 -7.16 -12.86
C ASP A 307 -15.67 -7.71 -12.50
N LEU A 308 -15.07 -7.18 -11.44
CA LEU A 308 -13.79 -7.60 -10.90
C LEU A 308 -13.92 -8.04 -9.44
N PRO A 309 -13.08 -8.98 -8.97
CA PRO A 309 -13.04 -9.32 -7.56
C PRO A 309 -12.75 -8.08 -6.70
N SER A 310 -13.65 -7.80 -5.76
CA SER A 310 -13.56 -6.69 -4.81
C SER A 310 -13.88 -7.18 -3.40
N GLY A 311 -13.89 -6.29 -2.42
CA GLY A 311 -14.17 -6.65 -1.03
C GLY A 311 -13.85 -5.50 -0.07
N PRO A 312 -14.27 -5.62 1.20
CA PRO A 312 -14.03 -4.59 2.20
C PRO A 312 -12.55 -4.46 2.59
N ARG A 313 -11.69 -5.39 2.17
CA ARG A 313 -10.26 -5.46 2.48
C ARG A 313 -9.47 -5.89 1.24
N GLY A 314 -8.15 -5.73 1.34
CA GLY A 314 -7.18 -6.18 0.34
C GLY A 314 -6.83 -5.12 -0.69
N HIS A 315 -6.13 -5.57 -1.73
CA HIS A 315 -5.67 -4.71 -2.81
C HIS A 315 -6.84 -4.33 -3.73
N TRP A 316 -6.95 -3.03 -3.98
CA TRP A 316 -8.11 -2.40 -4.64
C TRP A 316 -7.75 -1.74 -5.98
N THR A 317 -6.47 -1.54 -6.27
CA THR A 317 -6.01 -0.96 -7.54
C THR A 317 -6.24 -1.94 -8.69
N ARG A 318 -6.72 -1.45 -9.83
CA ARG A 318 -6.94 -2.22 -11.07
C ARG A 318 -6.32 -1.48 -12.24
N ASP A 319 -5.06 -1.78 -12.60
CA ASP A 319 -4.47 -1.21 -13.83
C ASP A 319 -4.94 -1.99 -15.06
N ILE A 320 -4.90 -1.34 -16.22
CA ILE A 320 -5.41 -1.87 -17.48
C ILE A 320 -4.39 -1.59 -18.60
N ARG A 321 -4.08 -2.63 -19.39
CA ARG A 321 -3.31 -2.51 -20.64
C ARG A 321 -3.95 -3.31 -21.76
N PHE A 322 -3.72 -2.91 -23.00
CA PHE A 322 -4.07 -3.75 -24.15
C PHE A 322 -2.82 -4.42 -24.70
N THR A 323 -2.95 -5.65 -25.18
CA THR A 323 -1.86 -6.29 -25.93
C THR A 323 -1.56 -5.48 -27.20
N PRO A 324 -0.32 -5.46 -27.72
CA PRO A 324 0.07 -4.65 -28.90
C PRO A 324 -0.83 -4.79 -30.14
N ASN A 325 -1.47 -5.96 -30.32
CA ASN A 325 -2.37 -6.21 -31.44
C ASN A 325 -3.83 -5.75 -31.18
N GLY A 326 -4.10 -5.14 -30.03
CA GLY A 326 -5.40 -4.66 -29.58
C GLY A 326 -6.44 -5.75 -29.26
N LYS A 327 -6.09 -7.04 -29.37
CA LYS A 327 -7.08 -8.12 -29.28
C LYS A 327 -7.47 -8.49 -27.86
N LYS A 328 -6.65 -8.15 -26.87
CA LYS A 328 -6.83 -8.53 -25.47
C LYS A 328 -6.58 -7.34 -24.55
N MET A 329 -7.38 -7.28 -23.50
CA MET A 329 -7.24 -6.40 -22.36
C MET A 329 -6.64 -7.20 -21.21
N LEU A 330 -5.56 -6.72 -20.63
CA LEU A 330 -4.87 -7.26 -19.47
C LEU A 330 -5.21 -6.37 -18.28
N VAL A 331 -5.59 -6.98 -17.17
CA VAL A 331 -6.13 -6.29 -16.00
C VAL A 331 -5.50 -6.87 -14.75
N SER A 332 -4.83 -6.03 -13.98
CA SER A 332 -4.26 -6.45 -12.71
C SER A 332 -5.32 -6.52 -11.59
N VAL A 333 -5.29 -7.60 -10.82
CA VAL A 333 -6.11 -7.79 -9.62
C VAL A 333 -5.26 -8.33 -8.46
N GLY A 334 -4.93 -7.49 -7.50
CA GLY A 334 -4.18 -7.91 -6.30
C GLY A 334 -4.99 -8.76 -5.30
N SER A 335 -4.29 -9.43 -4.38
CA SER A 335 -4.84 -10.30 -3.33
C SER A 335 -5.84 -9.58 -2.41
N ALA A 336 -6.75 -10.35 -1.80
CA ALA A 336 -7.68 -9.87 -0.78
C ALA A 336 -7.01 -9.76 0.61
N SER A 337 -5.87 -10.41 0.79
CA SER A 337 -5.18 -10.57 2.07
C SER A 337 -3.66 -10.39 1.93
N ASN A 338 -2.98 -10.45 3.08
CA ASN A 338 -1.51 -10.46 3.08
C ASN A 338 -0.96 -11.79 2.54
N ILE A 339 -1.50 -12.92 3.02
CA ILE A 339 -0.93 -14.26 2.80
C ILE A 339 -1.96 -15.39 2.91
N ASP A 340 -3.26 -15.12 2.77
CA ASP A 340 -4.28 -16.17 2.90
C ASP A 340 -4.13 -17.22 1.79
N ASP A 341 -4.45 -18.46 2.14
CA ASP A 341 -4.40 -19.58 1.19
C ASP A 341 -5.63 -19.55 0.26
N PRO A 342 -5.45 -19.39 -1.07
CA PRO A 342 -6.57 -19.35 -2.02
C PRO A 342 -7.33 -20.68 -2.09
N ASP A 343 -6.71 -21.81 -1.71
CA ASP A 343 -7.40 -23.12 -1.69
C ASP A 343 -8.52 -23.17 -0.65
N MET A 344 -8.45 -22.32 0.37
CA MET A 344 -9.41 -22.29 1.48
C MET A 344 -10.13 -20.94 1.63
N THR A 345 -9.77 -19.95 0.82
CA THR A 345 -10.25 -18.57 0.95
C THR A 345 -10.97 -18.15 -0.34
N PRO A 346 -12.31 -18.31 -0.44
CA PRO A 346 -13.04 -17.99 -1.66
C PRO A 346 -12.88 -16.54 -2.15
N ALA A 347 -12.58 -15.61 -1.23
CA ALA A 347 -12.34 -14.21 -1.55
C ALA A 347 -11.06 -13.99 -2.39
N GLU A 348 -10.13 -14.95 -2.43
CA GLU A 348 -8.90 -14.89 -3.22
C GLU A 348 -9.07 -15.43 -4.65
N LYS A 349 -10.27 -15.89 -5.03
CA LYS A 349 -10.50 -16.36 -6.39
C LYS A 349 -10.30 -15.22 -7.40
N ASN A 350 -9.49 -15.49 -8.43
CA ASN A 350 -9.11 -14.53 -9.49
C ASN A 350 -8.41 -13.28 -8.94
N ARG A 351 -7.66 -13.42 -7.85
CA ARG A 351 -6.85 -12.38 -7.22
C ARG A 351 -5.40 -12.83 -7.10
N ALA A 352 -4.52 -11.86 -6.89
CA ALA A 352 -3.08 -12.03 -7.08
C ALA A 352 -2.74 -12.53 -8.51
N ASP A 353 -3.53 -12.03 -9.46
CA ASP A 353 -3.52 -12.44 -10.86
C ASP A 353 -3.44 -11.22 -11.77
N VAL A 354 -2.86 -11.43 -12.94
CA VAL A 354 -3.19 -10.64 -14.13
C VAL A 354 -4.27 -11.41 -14.89
N LEU A 355 -5.40 -10.77 -15.13
CA LEU A 355 -6.53 -11.35 -15.88
C LEU A 355 -6.48 -10.88 -17.34
N GLU A 356 -6.88 -11.75 -18.27
CA GLU A 356 -7.04 -11.43 -19.69
C GLU A 356 -8.53 -11.44 -20.05
N PHE A 357 -8.97 -10.41 -20.77
CA PHE A 357 -10.31 -10.27 -21.34
C PHE A 357 -10.22 -9.96 -22.84
N ASN A 358 -11.30 -10.19 -23.57
CA ASN A 358 -11.54 -9.45 -24.82
C ASN A 358 -11.86 -7.97 -24.47
N PRO A 359 -11.66 -7.01 -25.39
CA PRO A 359 -11.90 -5.58 -25.10
C PRO A 359 -13.34 -5.24 -24.70
N ASP A 360 -14.32 -6.10 -25.01
CA ASP A 360 -15.72 -5.98 -24.60
C ASP A 360 -16.02 -6.59 -23.22
N GLY A 361 -15.00 -7.07 -22.50
CA GLY A 361 -15.14 -7.70 -21.18
C GLY A 361 -15.48 -9.19 -21.21
N SER A 362 -15.67 -9.79 -22.39
CA SER A 362 -15.93 -11.23 -22.52
C SER A 362 -14.65 -12.06 -22.45
N GLY A 363 -14.79 -13.39 -22.26
CA GLY A 363 -13.68 -14.33 -22.43
C GLY A 363 -12.59 -14.27 -21.34
N MET A 364 -12.98 -13.86 -20.13
CA MET A 364 -12.08 -13.79 -18.98
C MET A 364 -11.33 -15.10 -18.73
N LYS A 365 -10.02 -15.00 -18.53
CA LYS A 365 -9.16 -16.07 -17.99
C LYS A 365 -7.99 -15.48 -17.20
N VAL A 366 -7.30 -16.32 -16.43
CA VAL A 366 -6.03 -15.94 -15.78
C VAL A 366 -4.92 -15.90 -16.82
N TYR A 367 -4.25 -14.76 -16.97
CA TYR A 367 -3.06 -14.59 -17.81
C TYR A 367 -1.79 -15.05 -17.08
N ALA A 368 -1.62 -14.63 -15.83
CA ALA A 368 -0.52 -15.02 -14.94
C ALA A 368 -0.99 -14.96 -13.49
N SER A 369 -0.38 -15.75 -12.60
CA SER A 369 -0.84 -15.90 -11.21
C SER A 369 0.29 -15.85 -10.19
N GLY A 370 -0.09 -15.80 -8.91
CA GLY A 370 0.85 -15.75 -7.78
C GLY A 370 1.62 -14.43 -7.72
N ILE A 371 1.04 -13.35 -8.24
CA ILE A 371 1.59 -11.99 -8.20
C ILE A 371 0.77 -11.21 -7.17
N ARG A 372 1.23 -11.11 -5.92
CA ARG A 372 0.43 -10.60 -4.79
C ARG A 372 -0.35 -9.32 -5.15
N ASN A 373 0.33 -8.33 -5.70
CA ASN A 373 -0.30 -7.09 -6.13
C ASN A 373 0.47 -6.45 -7.28
N CYS A 374 0.08 -6.77 -8.51
CA CYS A 374 0.66 -6.21 -9.73
C CYS A 374 0.19 -4.76 -9.96
N VAL A 375 0.70 -3.77 -9.22
CA VAL A 375 0.03 -2.46 -9.16
C VAL A 375 0.03 -1.71 -10.48
N GLY A 376 1.21 -1.52 -11.08
CA GLY A 376 1.36 -0.83 -12.34
C GLY A 376 1.67 -1.81 -13.45
N GLU A 377 1.02 -1.65 -14.60
CA GLU A 377 1.27 -2.42 -15.80
C GLU A 377 1.79 -1.53 -16.93
N GLY A 378 2.63 -2.11 -17.79
CA GLY A 378 3.14 -1.45 -18.98
C GLY A 378 3.52 -2.48 -20.05
N ILE A 379 3.28 -2.15 -21.31
CA ILE A 379 3.78 -2.94 -22.43
C ILE A 379 5.14 -2.39 -22.83
N ASN A 380 6.16 -3.24 -22.84
CA ASN A 380 7.47 -2.86 -23.34
C ASN A 380 7.35 -2.55 -24.85
N PRO A 381 7.63 -1.31 -25.29
CA PRO A 381 7.40 -0.92 -26.69
C PRO A 381 8.37 -1.60 -27.66
N LYS A 382 9.51 -2.13 -27.18
CA LYS A 382 10.51 -2.83 -28.00
C LYS A 382 10.19 -4.32 -28.13
N THR A 383 9.78 -4.98 -27.04
CA THR A 383 9.57 -6.44 -27.01
C THR A 383 8.11 -6.86 -27.13
N GLY A 384 7.16 -5.96 -26.81
CA GLY A 384 5.74 -6.26 -26.74
C GLY A 384 5.32 -7.06 -25.51
N GLU A 385 6.24 -7.30 -24.56
CA GLU A 385 5.98 -8.02 -23.32
C GLU A 385 5.20 -7.15 -22.33
N LEU A 386 4.27 -7.76 -21.59
CA LEU A 386 3.70 -7.14 -20.40
C LEU A 386 4.78 -7.07 -19.32
N TRP A 387 4.85 -5.96 -18.62
CA TRP A 387 5.67 -5.74 -17.44
C TRP A 387 4.80 -5.24 -16.29
N CYS A 388 5.24 -5.56 -15.07
CA CYS A 388 4.54 -5.19 -13.86
C CYS A 388 5.48 -4.82 -12.71
N SER A 389 5.09 -3.81 -11.92
CA SER A 389 5.61 -3.48 -10.59
C SER A 389 4.74 -4.12 -9.51
N VAL A 390 5.35 -4.74 -8.51
CA VAL A 390 4.66 -5.61 -7.56
C VAL A 390 4.95 -5.24 -6.12
N ASN A 391 3.91 -5.21 -5.28
CA ASN A 391 4.06 -5.18 -3.82
C ASN A 391 3.93 -6.58 -3.24
N GLU A 392 4.98 -7.00 -2.55
CA GLU A 392 5.09 -8.30 -1.93
C GLU A 392 4.55 -8.35 -0.49
N ARG A 393 4.51 -9.57 0.05
CA ARG A 393 3.92 -9.88 1.36
C ARG A 393 4.66 -9.21 2.51
N ASP A 394 3.86 -8.85 3.50
CA ASP A 394 4.32 -8.26 4.74
C ASP A 394 4.64 -9.35 5.78
N ALA A 395 5.27 -8.90 6.87
CA ALA A 395 5.47 -9.63 8.12
C ALA A 395 6.55 -10.73 8.15
N LEU A 396 7.52 -10.74 7.23
CA LEU A 396 8.69 -11.63 7.31
C LEU A 396 9.99 -10.97 7.79
N GLY A 397 9.96 -9.68 8.10
CA GLY A 397 11.09 -8.90 8.62
C GLY A 397 11.37 -7.65 7.79
N ASP A 398 12.36 -6.87 8.20
CA ASP A 398 12.66 -5.57 7.58
C ASP A 398 13.24 -5.71 6.15
N ASN A 399 13.94 -6.81 5.89
CA ASN A 399 14.63 -7.07 4.63
C ASN A 399 14.07 -8.31 3.92
N LEU A 400 12.79 -8.64 4.15
CA LEU A 400 12.08 -9.70 3.44
C LEU A 400 10.56 -9.42 3.43
N VAL A 401 9.84 -9.58 2.32
CA VAL A 401 10.23 -10.06 0.98
C VAL A 401 10.47 -8.86 0.04
N PRO A 402 11.43 -8.91 -0.90
CA PRO A 402 11.59 -7.86 -1.91
C PRO A 402 10.31 -7.56 -2.68
N ASP A 403 10.00 -6.29 -2.85
CA ASP A 403 9.15 -5.87 -3.97
C ASP A 403 9.91 -6.07 -5.29
N TYR A 404 9.24 -6.02 -6.43
CA TYR A 404 9.90 -6.28 -7.70
C TYR A 404 9.25 -5.60 -8.92
N ILE A 405 10.03 -5.47 -9.99
CA ILE A 405 9.57 -5.09 -11.33
C ILE A 405 10.00 -6.19 -12.30
N THR A 406 9.09 -6.70 -13.12
CA THR A 406 9.36 -7.87 -13.97
C THR A 406 8.47 -7.94 -15.21
N SER A 407 8.99 -8.59 -16.25
CA SER A 407 8.21 -9.09 -17.37
C SER A 407 7.23 -10.18 -16.90
N VAL A 408 5.97 -10.09 -17.32
CA VAL A 408 4.90 -11.01 -16.96
C VAL A 408 4.65 -12.00 -18.10
N LYS A 409 4.99 -13.26 -17.86
CA LYS A 409 4.83 -14.37 -18.81
C LYS A 409 3.41 -14.96 -18.78
N PRO A 410 2.78 -15.25 -19.95
CA PRO A 410 1.54 -16.02 -20.00
C PRO A 410 1.69 -17.38 -19.31
N GLY A 411 0.76 -17.72 -18.42
CA GLY A 411 0.77 -18.92 -17.59
C GLY A 411 1.86 -18.95 -16.50
N GLY A 412 2.60 -17.86 -16.32
CA GLY A 412 3.64 -17.75 -15.31
C GLY A 412 3.07 -17.73 -13.88
N PHE A 413 3.84 -18.31 -12.94
CA PHE A 413 3.53 -18.30 -11.51
C PHE A 413 4.67 -17.60 -10.75
N TYR A 414 4.36 -16.58 -9.97
CA TYR A 414 5.35 -15.74 -9.27
C TYR A 414 5.42 -15.98 -7.76
N GLY A 415 4.74 -17.02 -7.28
CA GLY A 415 4.99 -17.62 -5.97
C GLY A 415 3.90 -17.36 -4.94
N TRP A 416 3.26 -16.19 -4.93
CA TRP A 416 2.28 -15.88 -3.88
C TRP A 416 1.10 -16.90 -3.84
N PRO A 417 0.65 -17.35 -2.65
CA PRO A 417 1.20 -17.03 -1.32
C PRO A 417 2.25 -18.03 -0.81
N TRP A 418 2.42 -19.17 -1.48
CA TRP A 418 3.16 -20.32 -0.92
C TRP A 418 4.69 -20.22 -1.08
N TRP A 419 5.16 -19.54 -2.12
CA TRP A 419 6.57 -19.38 -2.48
C TRP A 419 6.90 -17.90 -2.72
N TYR A 420 8.18 -17.54 -2.68
CA TYR A 420 8.67 -16.23 -3.11
C TYR A 420 10.05 -16.38 -3.74
N MET A 421 10.37 -15.49 -4.69
CA MET A 421 11.72 -15.38 -5.28
C MET A 421 12.31 -16.74 -5.70
N GLY A 422 11.55 -17.49 -6.50
CA GLY A 422 11.89 -18.86 -6.89
C GLY A 422 11.50 -19.87 -5.82
N ASP A 423 12.47 -20.63 -5.32
CA ASP A 423 12.22 -21.85 -4.57
C ASP A 423 12.18 -21.65 -3.03
N HIS A 424 11.96 -20.41 -2.57
CA HIS A 424 11.84 -20.10 -1.14
C HIS A 424 10.39 -20.29 -0.68
N GLN A 425 10.14 -21.28 0.16
CA GLN A 425 8.81 -21.49 0.72
C GLN A 425 8.50 -20.41 1.78
N ASP A 426 7.30 -19.87 1.76
CA ASP A 426 6.80 -19.07 2.86
C ASP A 426 6.55 -19.99 4.08
N PRO A 427 7.20 -19.76 5.24
CA PRO A 427 7.07 -20.64 6.40
C PRO A 427 5.64 -20.68 6.97
N ARG A 428 4.79 -19.70 6.63
CA ARG A 428 3.37 -19.69 7.03
C ARG A 428 2.52 -20.69 6.23
N HIS A 429 3.09 -21.27 5.17
CA HIS A 429 2.48 -22.28 4.28
C HIS A 429 3.34 -23.53 4.15
N GLU A 430 4.08 -23.89 5.19
CA GLU A 430 4.99 -25.05 5.19
C GLU A 430 4.32 -26.32 4.65
N GLY A 431 4.99 -26.99 3.71
CA GLY A 431 4.53 -28.23 3.09
C GLY A 431 3.43 -28.10 2.03
N LYS A 432 2.88 -26.90 1.79
CA LYS A 432 1.86 -26.68 0.76
C LYS A 432 2.46 -26.44 -0.62
N HIS A 433 1.79 -26.97 -1.64
CA HIS A 433 2.15 -26.87 -3.06
C HIS A 433 3.63 -27.13 -3.38
N PRO A 434 4.22 -28.26 -2.94
CA PRO A 434 5.59 -28.62 -3.30
C PRO A 434 5.80 -28.74 -4.82
N GLU A 435 4.75 -29.05 -5.58
CA GLU A 435 4.77 -29.13 -7.05
C GLU A 435 4.96 -27.78 -7.74
N LEU A 436 4.78 -26.65 -7.03
CA LEU A 436 4.99 -25.31 -7.57
C LEU A 436 6.42 -24.79 -7.37
N LYS A 437 7.22 -25.45 -6.52
CA LYS A 437 8.59 -25.03 -6.18
C LYS A 437 9.41 -24.68 -7.41
N ASP A 438 9.53 -25.61 -8.36
CA ASP A 438 10.36 -25.45 -9.56
C ASP A 438 9.67 -24.66 -10.69
N ARG A 439 8.41 -24.24 -10.47
CA ARG A 439 7.63 -23.43 -11.41
C ARG A 439 7.61 -21.95 -11.03
N THR A 440 7.94 -21.61 -9.79
CA THR A 440 7.96 -20.23 -9.31
C THR A 440 9.05 -19.44 -10.03
N ILE A 441 8.64 -18.36 -10.69
CA ILE A 441 9.53 -17.48 -11.43
C ILE A 441 10.23 -16.53 -10.45
N VAL A 442 11.55 -16.37 -10.61
CA VAL A 442 12.31 -15.27 -9.98
C VAL A 442 12.08 -14.01 -10.83
N PRO A 443 11.61 -12.90 -10.24
CA PRO A 443 11.42 -11.64 -10.96
C PRO A 443 12.72 -11.05 -11.53
N ASP A 444 12.60 -10.26 -12.61
CA ASP A 444 13.74 -9.67 -13.33
C ASP A 444 14.54 -8.66 -12.50
N VAL A 445 13.86 -7.84 -11.67
CA VAL A 445 14.49 -6.82 -10.81
C VAL A 445 13.90 -6.89 -9.41
N LEU A 446 14.74 -7.22 -8.43
CA LEU A 446 14.37 -7.20 -7.01
C LEU A 446 14.66 -5.83 -6.41
N LEU A 447 13.66 -5.25 -5.78
CA LEU A 447 13.72 -3.95 -5.11
C LEU A 447 13.95 -4.13 -3.61
N ASN A 448 14.19 -3.03 -2.90
CA ASN A 448 14.22 -3.09 -1.45
C ASN A 448 12.85 -3.60 -0.94
N PRO A 449 12.83 -4.52 0.04
CA PRO A 449 11.61 -4.98 0.69
C PRO A 449 10.81 -3.80 1.23
N HIS A 450 9.50 -3.81 0.97
CA HIS A 450 8.54 -2.79 1.41
C HIS A 450 8.67 -1.43 0.68
N ASN A 451 9.39 -1.33 -0.43
CA ASN A 451 9.46 -0.10 -1.25
C ASN A 451 8.09 0.43 -1.70
N ALA A 452 7.13 -0.48 -1.85
CA ALA A 452 5.81 -0.28 -2.38
C ALA A 452 5.83 0.31 -3.81
N SER A 453 6.45 -0.40 -4.76
CA SER A 453 6.46 -0.01 -6.17
C SER A 453 5.05 0.03 -6.76
N LEU A 454 4.63 1.17 -7.31
CA LEU A 454 3.26 1.39 -7.80
C LEU A 454 3.22 1.58 -9.31
N GLY A 455 3.03 2.79 -9.84
CA GLY A 455 2.96 3.04 -11.27
C GLY A 455 4.33 3.29 -11.88
N PHE A 456 4.56 2.74 -13.07
CA PHE A 456 5.77 2.96 -13.85
C PHE A 456 5.47 3.29 -15.32
N THR A 457 6.48 3.75 -16.05
CA THR A 457 6.44 3.93 -17.50
C THR A 457 7.76 3.53 -18.15
N PHE A 458 7.72 3.11 -19.42
CA PHE A 458 8.92 3.02 -20.26
C PHE A 458 9.20 4.39 -20.85
N TYR A 459 10.44 4.86 -20.78
CA TYR A 459 10.82 6.15 -21.32
C TYR A 459 11.02 6.09 -22.83
N ASP A 460 10.19 6.80 -23.57
CA ASP A 460 10.29 6.95 -25.03
C ASP A 460 10.49 8.42 -25.46
N GLY A 461 10.52 9.33 -24.49
CA GLY A 461 10.81 10.75 -24.68
C GLY A 461 12.19 10.99 -25.26
N LYS A 462 12.40 12.20 -25.79
CA LYS A 462 13.67 12.61 -26.43
C LYS A 462 14.38 13.75 -25.72
N GLN A 463 13.89 14.13 -24.54
CA GLN A 463 14.48 15.22 -23.76
C GLN A 463 15.67 14.74 -22.94
N PHE A 464 15.60 13.52 -22.38
CA PHE A 464 16.66 12.97 -21.56
C PHE A 464 17.80 12.43 -22.46
N PRO A 465 19.01 12.25 -21.90
CA PRO A 465 20.11 11.62 -22.61
C PRO A 465 19.75 10.26 -23.24
N ALA A 466 20.41 9.90 -24.33
CA ALA A 466 20.04 8.75 -25.16
C ALA A 466 20.10 7.40 -24.41
N GLU A 467 20.94 7.30 -23.38
CA GLU A 467 21.06 6.12 -22.53
C GLU A 467 19.80 5.81 -21.71
N TYR A 468 18.85 6.75 -21.58
CA TYR A 468 17.58 6.54 -20.89
C TYR A 468 16.49 5.95 -21.83
N ASP A 469 16.74 5.86 -23.15
CA ASP A 469 15.74 5.40 -24.13
C ASP A 469 15.35 3.93 -23.92
N GLY A 470 14.09 3.73 -23.57
CA GLY A 470 13.48 2.44 -23.28
C GLY A 470 13.65 1.97 -21.83
N ASP A 471 14.31 2.74 -20.97
CA ASP A 471 14.41 2.39 -19.55
C ASP A 471 13.07 2.58 -18.83
N ILE A 472 12.90 1.91 -17.69
CA ILE A 472 11.69 2.06 -16.88
C ILE A 472 11.93 3.12 -15.80
N PHE A 473 10.95 3.99 -15.58
CA PHE A 473 10.87 4.83 -14.39
C PHE A 473 9.67 4.40 -13.54
N ALA A 474 9.92 4.09 -12.27
CA ALA A 474 8.91 3.56 -11.36
C ALA A 474 8.86 4.38 -10.06
N ALA A 475 7.65 4.59 -9.56
CA ALA A 475 7.42 5.30 -8.31
C ALA A 475 7.32 4.31 -7.14
N GLU A 476 8.14 4.53 -6.12
CA GLU A 476 8.23 3.73 -4.91
C GLU A 476 7.51 4.48 -3.79
N HIS A 477 6.30 4.04 -3.43
CA HIS A 477 5.37 4.78 -2.57
C HIS A 477 5.77 4.85 -1.10
N GLY A 478 6.69 3.97 -0.70
CA GLY A 478 7.35 3.97 0.58
C GLY A 478 6.73 3.04 1.61
N SER A 479 7.60 2.46 2.41
CA SER A 479 7.32 1.38 3.35
C SER A 479 6.44 1.79 4.53
N TRP A 480 5.53 0.90 4.93
CA TRP A 480 4.87 0.96 6.23
C TRP A 480 5.31 -0.18 7.17
N ASN A 481 5.71 -1.34 6.64
CA ASN A 481 6.02 -2.54 7.42
C ASN A 481 7.55 -2.74 7.60
N ARG A 482 8.25 -1.68 8.01
CA ARG A 482 9.70 -1.67 8.18
C ARG A 482 10.17 -0.70 9.26
N SER A 483 11.14 -1.12 10.07
CA SER A 483 11.63 -0.33 11.22
C SER A 483 12.26 0.99 10.80
N ALA A 484 13.15 0.96 9.80
CA ALA A 484 13.64 2.12 9.08
C ALA A 484 12.96 2.19 7.71
N ARG A 485 12.44 3.37 7.36
CA ARG A 485 11.69 3.54 6.10
C ARG A 485 12.56 3.35 4.87
N VAL A 486 11.98 2.89 3.78
CA VAL A 486 12.63 2.79 2.46
C VAL A 486 11.59 3.07 1.36
N GLY A 487 12.04 3.44 0.16
CA GLY A 487 11.19 3.92 -0.92
C GLY A 487 10.95 5.42 -0.77
N TYR A 488 9.74 5.91 -1.05
CA TYR A 488 9.47 7.36 -1.11
C TYR A 488 10.38 8.04 -2.15
N GLU A 489 10.48 7.46 -3.33
CA GLU A 489 11.36 7.90 -4.39
C GLU A 489 10.79 7.53 -5.77
N VAL A 490 11.42 8.03 -6.83
CA VAL A 490 11.32 7.45 -8.17
C VAL A 490 12.65 6.80 -8.49
N ILE A 491 12.61 5.56 -8.97
CA ILE A 491 13.78 4.83 -9.44
C ILE A 491 13.77 4.73 -10.96
N ARG A 492 14.95 4.49 -11.53
CA ARG A 492 15.14 4.05 -12.91
C ARG A 492 15.60 2.60 -12.92
N VAL A 493 15.00 1.77 -13.77
CA VAL A 493 15.49 0.43 -14.08
C VAL A 493 16.10 0.46 -15.48
N PRO A 494 17.44 0.36 -15.60
CA PRO A 494 18.10 0.31 -16.89
C PRO A 494 17.78 -0.99 -17.65
N LEU A 495 17.36 -0.85 -18.91
CA LEU A 495 17.24 -1.95 -19.87
C LEU A 495 18.39 -1.97 -20.89
N HIS A 496 19.31 -0.99 -20.79
CA HIS A 496 20.55 -0.90 -21.57
C HIS A 496 20.32 -0.92 -23.08
N GLY A 497 19.17 -0.42 -23.54
CA GLY A 497 18.75 -0.48 -24.94
C GLY A 497 18.45 -1.89 -25.47
N THR A 498 18.63 -2.94 -24.66
CA THR A 498 18.39 -4.35 -25.04
C THR A 498 16.93 -4.77 -24.87
N GLY A 499 16.16 -4.02 -24.08
CA GLY A 499 14.80 -4.39 -23.69
C GLY A 499 14.72 -5.38 -22.52
N HIS A 500 15.86 -5.79 -21.97
CA HIS A 500 15.95 -6.72 -20.83
C HIS A 500 16.66 -6.07 -19.64
N ALA A 501 16.17 -6.32 -18.44
CA ALA A 501 16.76 -5.80 -17.21
C ALA A 501 17.96 -6.65 -16.76
N THR A 502 18.93 -6.02 -16.10
CA THR A 502 20.12 -6.67 -15.53
C THR A 502 19.98 -6.97 -14.03
N GLY A 503 18.79 -6.72 -13.47
CA GLY A 503 18.49 -6.84 -12.03
C GLY A 503 18.91 -5.63 -11.19
N GLU A 504 19.41 -4.57 -11.83
CA GLU A 504 19.78 -3.32 -11.15
C GLU A 504 18.72 -2.24 -11.29
N TYR A 505 18.72 -1.30 -10.35
CA TYR A 505 17.95 -0.06 -10.42
C TYR A 505 18.75 1.09 -9.81
N GLU A 506 18.41 2.31 -10.20
CA GLU A 506 19.08 3.55 -9.81
C GLU A 506 18.08 4.45 -9.10
N ASP A 507 18.43 4.95 -7.91
CA ASP A 507 17.69 6.03 -7.26
C ASP A 507 17.70 7.25 -8.20
N PHE A 508 16.54 7.75 -8.64
CA PHE A 508 16.48 8.83 -9.64
C PHE A 508 15.96 10.15 -9.06
N MET A 509 14.84 10.12 -8.33
CA MET A 509 14.29 11.27 -7.62
C MET A 509 14.00 10.90 -6.16
N THR A 510 14.71 11.50 -5.20
CA THR A 510 14.60 11.16 -3.77
C THR A 510 14.29 12.39 -2.90
N GLY A 511 14.30 12.24 -1.58
CA GLY A 511 14.24 13.37 -0.64
C GLY A 511 12.84 13.69 -0.08
N PHE A 512 11.89 12.78 -0.24
CA PHE A 512 10.51 12.90 0.28
C PHE A 512 10.38 12.58 1.77
N VAL A 513 11.45 12.09 2.40
CA VAL A 513 11.53 11.81 3.83
C VAL A 513 12.52 12.78 4.48
N LEU A 514 12.08 13.47 5.54
CA LEU A 514 12.90 14.40 6.31
C LEU A 514 13.90 13.62 7.18
N PRO A 515 14.99 14.27 7.66
CA PRO A 515 15.93 13.63 8.57
C PRO A 515 15.30 13.05 9.85
N SER A 516 14.10 13.50 10.22
CA SER A 516 13.32 12.96 11.33
C SER A 516 12.62 11.63 11.04
N GLY A 517 12.52 11.23 9.77
CA GLY A 517 11.69 10.12 9.33
C GLY A 517 10.23 10.51 9.03
N ASP A 518 9.88 11.79 9.18
CA ASP A 518 8.61 12.33 8.69
C ASP A 518 8.59 12.38 7.17
N VAL A 519 7.42 12.13 6.60
CA VAL A 519 7.22 12.01 5.15
C VAL A 519 6.44 13.22 4.68
N TRP A 520 6.88 13.88 3.62
CA TRP A 520 6.14 15.01 3.05
C TRP A 520 5.62 14.74 1.63
N GLY A 521 6.03 13.63 1.01
CA GLY A 521 5.48 13.16 -0.25
C GLY A 521 5.63 11.65 -0.42
N ARG A 522 4.82 11.07 -1.29
CA ARG A 522 4.70 9.64 -1.59
C ARG A 522 4.41 9.47 -3.08
N PRO A 523 5.45 9.33 -3.92
CA PRO A 523 5.29 9.12 -5.36
C PRO A 523 4.40 7.91 -5.68
N VAL A 524 3.49 8.04 -6.66
CA VAL A 524 2.55 6.97 -7.03
C VAL A 524 2.74 6.46 -8.44
N ALA A 525 2.80 7.31 -9.45
CA ALA A 525 2.94 6.86 -10.83
C ALA A 525 3.74 7.87 -11.67
N VAL A 526 4.36 7.36 -12.73
CA VAL A 526 5.17 8.15 -13.67
C VAL A 526 4.57 8.05 -15.07
N THR A 527 4.58 9.14 -15.83
CA THR A 527 4.31 9.12 -17.27
C THR A 527 5.25 10.07 -18.02
N VAL A 528 5.44 9.84 -19.32
CA VAL A 528 6.23 10.70 -20.19
C VAL A 528 5.34 11.81 -20.73
N ALA A 529 5.75 13.06 -20.53
CA ALA A 529 5.09 14.26 -21.03
C ALA A 529 5.40 14.49 -22.52
N THR A 530 4.59 15.30 -23.19
CA THR A 530 4.76 15.58 -24.64
C THR A 530 6.08 16.23 -25.02
N ASP A 531 6.67 17.00 -24.11
CA ASP A 531 7.98 17.63 -24.29
C ASP A 531 9.16 16.71 -23.94
N GLY A 532 8.87 15.45 -23.60
CA GLY A 532 9.83 14.42 -23.20
C GLY A 532 10.27 14.48 -21.73
N SER A 533 9.72 15.38 -20.91
CA SER A 533 9.90 15.37 -19.46
C SER A 533 9.09 14.23 -18.80
N LEU A 534 9.33 13.94 -17.53
CA LEU A 534 8.49 13.02 -16.75
C LEU A 534 7.50 13.80 -15.90
N LEU A 535 6.28 13.27 -15.73
CA LEU A 535 5.32 13.69 -14.72
C LEU A 535 5.15 12.59 -13.68
N VAL A 536 5.19 12.96 -12.40
CA VAL A 536 5.11 12.05 -11.25
C VAL A 536 3.98 12.48 -10.35
N THR A 537 2.97 11.65 -10.16
CA THR A 537 1.91 11.89 -9.16
C THR A 537 2.42 11.59 -7.75
N ASP A 538 1.96 12.38 -6.79
CA ASP A 538 2.31 12.24 -5.38
C ASP A 538 1.06 12.42 -4.52
N ASP A 539 0.60 11.34 -3.89
CA ASP A 539 -0.59 11.38 -3.04
C ASP A 539 -0.32 11.82 -1.59
N GLY A 540 0.95 11.84 -1.17
CA GLY A 540 1.36 12.37 0.12
C GLY A 540 1.34 13.89 0.12
N SER A 541 1.77 14.51 -0.99
CA SER A 541 1.77 15.96 -1.17
C SER A 541 0.57 16.48 -1.97
N ASN A 542 -0.29 15.59 -2.49
CA ASN A 542 -1.42 15.93 -3.35
C ASN A 542 -1.02 16.80 -4.57
N ALA A 543 0.08 16.41 -5.22
CA ALA A 543 0.71 17.17 -6.30
C ALA A 543 1.11 16.30 -7.48
N ILE A 544 1.50 16.96 -8.56
CA ILE A 544 2.19 16.35 -9.69
C ILE A 544 3.53 17.08 -9.83
N TRP A 545 4.63 16.32 -9.84
CA TRP A 545 5.98 16.82 -10.07
C TRP A 545 6.34 16.64 -11.55
N ARG A 546 7.07 17.59 -12.12
CA ARG A 546 7.66 17.52 -13.45
C ARG A 546 9.17 17.40 -13.34
N ILE A 547 9.78 16.43 -14.01
CA ILE A 547 11.22 16.24 -14.07
C ILE A 547 11.68 16.45 -15.50
N SER A 548 12.47 17.49 -15.74
CA SER A 548 12.99 17.84 -17.06
C SER A 548 14.51 17.78 -17.11
N TYR A 549 15.06 17.46 -18.27
CA TYR A 549 16.50 17.52 -18.51
C TYR A 549 16.89 18.89 -19.09
N THR A 550 17.85 19.53 -18.44
CA THR A 550 18.36 20.87 -18.77
C THR A 550 19.81 20.85 -19.27
N GLY A 551 20.51 19.72 -19.10
CA GLY A 551 21.91 19.54 -19.48
C GLY A 551 22.91 20.40 -18.69
N LYS A 552 22.50 20.97 -17.56
CA LYS A 552 23.29 21.88 -16.72
C LYS A 552 23.54 21.35 -15.32
#